data_AF-A0A0M3HGK2-F1
#
_entry.id   AF-A0A0M3HGK2-F1
#
_cell.length_a   1.000
_cell.length_b   1.000
_cell.length_c   1.000
_cell.angle_alpha   90.00
_cell.angle_beta   90.00
_cell.angle_gamma   90.00
#
_symmetry.space_group_name_H-M   'P 1'
#
loop_
_entity.id
_entity.type
_entity.pdbx_description
1 polymer ?
#
loop_
_entity_poly.entity_id
_entity_poly.type
_entity_poly.pdbx_seq_one_letter_code
_entity_poly.pdbx_strand_id
1 'polypeptide(L)'
;MCQCWNSPAEARPKLRTIHQTVTAAFASSKGNLVDQMIKMNEKYAQNLERIVAERTSMLVEAQEQTDRLLCEMLPPTIAAQLKAGKPIIPRSYDSVTVAFCQIVDFGVLMGKCTPDQLDE
;
A
#
# COMPACT_ATOMS: atom_id res chain seq x y z
N MET A 1 -42.54 -3.95 14.22
CA MET A 1 -42.66 -3.01 15.36
C MET A 1 -44.10 -2.52 15.58
N CYS A 2 -44.93 -2.37 14.53
CA CYS A 2 -46.31 -1.87 14.63
C CYS A 2 -47.28 -2.75 15.47
N GLN A 3 -47.05 -4.06 15.55
CA GLN A 3 -47.93 -5.01 16.25
C GLN A 3 -48.00 -4.77 17.77
N CYS A 4 -46.95 -4.19 18.38
CA CYS A 4 -46.93 -3.87 19.81
C CYS A 4 -47.83 -2.67 20.17
N TRP A 5 -48.22 -1.88 19.17
CA TRP A 5 -48.98 -0.63 19.33
C TRP A 5 -50.44 -0.76 18.88
N ASN A 6 -50.95 -1.98 18.71
CA ASN A 6 -52.33 -2.23 18.29
C ASN A 6 -53.34 -1.62 19.28
N SER A 7 -54.40 -0.99 18.74
CA SER A 7 -55.47 -0.36 19.53
C SER A 7 -56.20 -1.36 20.44
N PRO A 8 -56.69 -2.52 19.94
CA PRO A 8 -57.19 -3.57 20.82
C PRO A 8 -56.05 -4.22 21.62
N ALA A 9 -56.26 -4.36 22.93
CA ALA A 9 -55.25 -4.88 23.86
C ALA A 9 -54.94 -6.36 23.61
N GLU A 10 -55.93 -7.16 23.17
CA GLU A 10 -55.74 -8.60 22.94
C GLU A 10 -54.93 -8.89 21.68
N ALA A 11 -54.89 -7.95 20.73
CA ALA A 11 -54.13 -8.09 19.48
C ALA A 11 -52.64 -7.74 19.64
N ARG A 12 -52.20 -7.36 20.84
CA ARG A 12 -50.79 -7.08 21.13
C ARG A 12 -50.06 -8.39 21.42
N PRO A 13 -48.84 -8.58 20.90
CA PRO A 13 -48.05 -9.79 21.18
C PRO A 13 -47.72 -9.90 22.67
N LYS A 14 -47.74 -11.13 23.18
CA LYS A 14 -47.38 -11.42 24.58
C LYS A 14 -45.88 -11.18 24.81
N LEU A 15 -45.52 -10.82 26.04
CA LEU A 15 -44.13 -10.52 26.42
C LEU A 15 -43.14 -11.64 26.06
N ARG A 16 -43.54 -12.91 26.21
CA ARG A 16 -42.73 -14.07 25.80
C ARG A 16 -42.41 -14.07 24.31
N THR A 17 -43.41 -13.77 23.48
CA THR A 17 -43.25 -13.67 22.02
C THR A 17 -42.32 -12.52 21.67
N ILE A 18 -42.48 -11.36 22.30
CA ILE A 18 -41.58 -10.20 22.10
C ILE A 18 -40.14 -10.58 22.47
N HIS A 19 -39.94 -11.23 23.62
CA HIS A 19 -38.62 -11.66 24.07
C HIS A 19 -37.98 -12.66 23.10
N GLN A 20 -38.74 -13.63 22.59
CA GLN A 20 -38.27 -14.57 21.57
C GLN A 20 -37.89 -13.85 20.27
N THR A 21 -38.72 -12.93 19.79
CA THR A 21 -38.45 -12.16 18.57
C THR A 21 -37.19 -11.31 18.72
N VAL A 22 -37.01 -10.64 19.86
CA VAL A 22 -35.81 -9.83 20.16
C VAL A 22 -34.58 -10.74 20.26
N THR A 23 -34.68 -11.86 20.98
CA THR A 23 -33.55 -12.80 21.15
C THR A 23 -33.14 -13.44 19.81
N ALA A 24 -34.09 -13.70 18.92
CA ALA A 24 -33.83 -14.23 17.59
C ALA A 24 -33.23 -13.17 16.65
N ALA A 25 -33.78 -11.96 16.65
CA ALA A 25 -33.29 -10.85 15.82
C ALA A 25 -31.89 -10.37 16.24
N PHE A 26 -31.59 -10.43 17.55
CA PHE A 26 -30.32 -10.02 18.13
C PHE A 26 -29.52 -11.21 18.67
N ALA A 27 -29.55 -12.34 17.96
CA ALA A 27 -28.85 -13.56 18.39
C ALA A 27 -27.33 -13.34 18.62
N SER A 28 -26.72 -12.43 17.86
CA SER A 28 -25.31 -12.04 18.00
C SER A 28 -25.04 -11.04 19.15
N SER A 29 -26.09 -10.40 19.70
CA SER A 29 -26.03 -9.41 20.79
C SER A 29 -26.29 -10.04 22.16
N LYS A 30 -25.98 -11.34 22.33
CA LYS A 30 -26.03 -12.01 23.63
C LYS A 30 -24.76 -11.70 24.41
N GLY A 31 -24.90 -11.00 25.54
CA GLY A 31 -23.79 -10.67 26.45
C GLY A 31 -23.96 -9.30 27.10
N ASN A 32 -23.11 -8.98 28.07
CA ASN A 32 -23.02 -7.63 28.63
C ASN A 32 -22.45 -6.68 27.55
N LEU A 33 -22.77 -5.38 27.63
CA LEU A 33 -22.27 -4.36 26.70
C LEU A 33 -20.74 -4.42 26.54
N VAL A 34 -20.03 -4.67 27.64
CA VAL A 34 -18.57 -4.80 27.67
C VAL A 34 -18.09 -5.98 26.82
N ASP A 35 -18.74 -7.14 26.90
CA ASP A 35 -18.38 -8.33 26.11
C ASP A 35 -18.53 -8.08 24.61
N GLN A 36 -19.54 -7.31 24.23
CA GLN A 36 -19.76 -6.91 22.85
C GLN A 36 -18.66 -5.95 22.36
N MET A 37 -18.26 -4.98 23.19
CA MET A 37 -17.15 -4.07 22.85
C MET A 37 -15.82 -4.81 22.71
N ILE A 38 -15.54 -5.80 23.57
CA ILE A 38 -14.34 -6.63 23.49
C ILE A 38 -14.29 -7.37 22.15
N LYS A 39 -15.38 -8.07 21.78
CA LYS A 39 -15.47 -8.78 20.49
C LYS A 39 -15.29 -7.86 19.29
N MET A 40 -15.87 -6.66 19.34
CA MET A 40 -15.69 -5.68 18.26
C MET A 40 -14.24 -5.20 18.16
N ASN A 41 -13.58 -4.97 19.30
CA ASN A 41 -12.20 -4.54 19.35
C ASN A 41 -11.24 -5.64 18.86
N GLU A 42 -11.46 -6.89 19.27
CA GLU A 42 -10.70 -8.06 18.77
C GLU A 42 -10.81 -8.18 17.24
N LYS A 43 -12.02 -8.08 16.70
CA LYS A 43 -12.22 -8.13 15.25
C LYS A 43 -11.54 -6.96 14.52
N TYR A 44 -11.56 -5.79 15.13
CA TYR A 44 -10.89 -4.62 14.58
C TYR A 44 -9.37 -4.78 14.59
N ALA A 45 -8.80 -5.24 15.71
CA ALA A 45 -7.38 -5.54 15.85
C ALA A 45 -6.91 -6.58 14.82
N GLN A 46 -7.64 -7.69 14.67
CA GLN A 46 -7.34 -8.71 13.64
C GLN A 46 -7.37 -8.14 12.22
N ASN A 47 -8.33 -7.28 11.91
CA ASN A 47 -8.39 -6.64 10.60
C ASN A 47 -7.20 -5.68 10.39
N LEU A 48 -6.79 -4.94 11.41
CA LEU A 48 -5.62 -4.07 11.35
C LEU A 48 -4.34 -4.89 11.13
N GLU A 49 -4.15 -5.98 11.87
CA GLU A 49 -3.01 -6.88 11.69
C GLU A 49 -2.93 -7.41 10.25
N ARG A 50 -4.06 -7.83 9.69
CA ARG A 50 -4.14 -8.27 8.29
C ARG A 50 -3.73 -7.16 7.32
N ILE A 51 -4.24 -5.94 7.51
CA ILE A 51 -3.91 -4.80 6.64
C ILE A 51 -2.42 -4.46 6.74
N VAL A 52 -1.85 -4.48 7.95
CA VAL A 52 -0.42 -4.23 8.15
C VAL A 52 0.41 -5.30 7.44
N ALA A 53 0.06 -6.58 7.59
CA ALA A 53 0.76 -7.67 6.92
C ALA A 53 0.71 -7.53 5.38
N GLU A 54 -0.46 -7.24 4.82
CA GLU A 54 -0.66 -7.04 3.38
C GLU A 54 0.18 -5.87 2.85
N ARG A 55 0.15 -4.71 3.51
CA ARG A 55 0.93 -3.54 3.12
C ARG A 55 2.43 -3.75 3.29
N THR A 56 2.84 -4.47 4.33
CA THR A 56 4.26 -4.79 4.55
C THR A 56 4.77 -5.71 3.46
N SER A 57 3.99 -6.70 3.02
CA SER A 57 4.34 -7.56 1.88
C SER A 57 4.56 -6.75 0.60
N MET A 58 3.61 -5.88 0.25
CA MET A 58 3.73 -5.02 -0.93
C MET A 58 4.95 -4.09 -0.85
N LEU A 59 5.26 -3.57 0.34
CA LEU A 59 6.43 -2.72 0.54
C LEU A 59 7.74 -3.49 0.31
N VAL A 60 7.83 -4.73 0.79
CA VAL A 60 8.99 -5.60 0.59
C VAL A 60 9.19 -5.88 -0.91
N GLU A 61 8.12 -6.26 -1.62
CA GLU A 61 8.18 -6.53 -3.07
C GLU A 61 8.63 -5.28 -3.86
N ALA A 62 8.09 -4.11 -3.53
CA ALA A 62 8.48 -2.85 -4.17
C ALA A 62 9.94 -2.47 -3.86
N GLN A 63 10.40 -2.73 -2.64
CA GLN A 63 11.80 -2.51 -2.24
C GLN A 63 12.74 -3.41 -3.03
N GLU A 64 12.43 -4.70 -3.14
CA GLU A 64 13.22 -5.66 -3.92
C GLU A 64 13.32 -5.27 -5.39
N GLN A 65 12.20 -4.86 -6.00
CA GLN A 65 12.18 -4.39 -7.38
C GLN A 65 13.03 -3.13 -7.57
N THR A 66 12.96 -2.20 -6.63
CA THR A 66 13.75 -0.97 -6.65
C THR A 66 15.24 -1.27 -6.53
N ASP A 67 15.62 -2.15 -5.59
CA ASP A 67 17.01 -2.56 -5.38
C ASP A 67 17.59 -3.29 -6.58
N ARG A 68 16.79 -4.14 -7.22
CA ARG A 68 17.17 -4.82 -8.46
C ARG A 68 17.44 -3.80 -9.57
N LEU A 69 16.49 -2.91 -9.83
CA LEU A 69 16.63 -1.89 -10.88
C LEU A 69 17.86 -1.01 -10.64
N LEU A 70 18.10 -0.61 -9.39
CA LEU A 70 19.28 0.19 -9.03
C LEU A 70 20.59 -0.54 -9.39
N CYS A 71 20.66 -1.86 -9.17
CA CYS A 71 21.83 -2.66 -9.50
C CYS A 71 21.96 -2.95 -11.01
N GLU A 72 20.85 -2.95 -11.76
CA GLU A 72 20.87 -3.06 -13.23
C GLU A 72 21.33 -1.74 -13.89
N MET A 73 21.00 -0.59 -13.29
CA MET A 73 21.29 0.74 -13.86
C MET A 73 22.68 1.27 -13.49
N LEU A 74 23.26 0.84 -12.37
CA LEU A 74 24.51 1.39 -11.84
C LEU A 74 25.50 0.28 -11.45
N PRO A 75 26.83 0.54 -11.55
CA PRO A 75 27.84 -0.36 -11.02
C PRO A 75 27.59 -0.70 -9.53
N PRO A 76 27.88 -1.95 -9.09
CA PRO A 76 27.59 -2.40 -7.73
C PRO A 76 28.16 -1.50 -6.62
N THR A 77 29.35 -0.94 -6.86
CA THR A 77 30.03 -0.02 -5.92
C THR A 77 29.30 1.31 -5.74
N ILE A 78 28.64 1.80 -6.79
CA ILE A 78 27.87 3.04 -6.77
C ILE A 78 26.49 2.78 -6.16
N ALA A 79 25.82 1.70 -6.58
CA ALA A 79 24.54 1.29 -6.01
C ALA A 79 24.62 1.07 -4.49
N ALA A 80 25.69 0.43 -3.98
CA ALA A 80 25.91 0.24 -2.55
C ALA A 80 26.09 1.57 -1.78
N GLN A 81 26.77 2.56 -2.37
CA GLN A 81 26.94 3.87 -1.76
C GLN A 81 25.61 4.63 -1.70
N LEU A 82 24.82 4.59 -2.76
CA LEU A 82 23.48 5.20 -2.78
C LEU A 82 22.54 4.56 -1.76
N LYS A 83 22.53 3.23 -1.65
CA LYS A 83 21.75 2.52 -0.61
C LYS A 83 22.17 2.89 0.81
N ALA A 84 23.45 3.21 1.01
CA ALA A 84 23.96 3.69 2.29
C ALA A 84 23.71 5.19 2.54
N GLY A 85 23.00 5.89 1.64
CA GLY A 85 22.74 7.33 1.74
C GLY A 85 24.00 8.19 1.58
N LYS A 86 25.08 7.63 1.02
CA LYS A 86 26.35 8.35 0.86
C LYS A 86 26.31 9.18 -0.42
N PRO A 87 26.80 10.44 -0.40
CA PRO A 87 26.92 11.23 -1.61
C PRO A 87 27.96 10.60 -2.55
N ILE A 88 27.66 10.58 -3.85
CA ILE A 88 28.64 10.17 -4.87
C ILE A 88 29.46 11.39 -5.25
N ILE A 89 30.78 11.31 -5.03
CA ILE A 89 31.71 12.36 -5.45
C ILE A 89 31.99 12.16 -6.95
N PRO A 90 31.79 13.20 -7.79
CA PRO A 90 32.17 13.15 -9.20
C PRO A 90 33.67 12.82 -9.34
N ARG A 91 33.98 11.84 -10.19
CA ARG A 91 35.37 11.49 -10.51
C ARG A 91 35.70 11.99 -11.89
N SER A 92 36.87 12.62 -12.02
CA SER A 92 37.48 12.88 -13.32
C SER A 92 38.42 11.72 -13.65
N TYR A 93 38.45 11.32 -14.91
CA TYR A 93 39.35 10.30 -15.43
C TYR A 93 40.07 10.89 -16.65
N ASP A 94 41.37 10.66 -16.75
CA ASP A 94 42.16 11.15 -17.90
C ASP A 94 41.79 10.43 -19.20
N SER A 95 41.27 9.20 -19.11
CA SER A 95 40.71 8.44 -20.22
C SER A 95 39.72 7.38 -19.71
N VAL A 96 38.77 6.96 -20.54
CA VAL A 96 37.80 5.91 -20.22
C VAL A 96 37.64 4.96 -21.42
N THR A 97 37.45 3.66 -21.16
CA THR A 97 37.24 2.66 -22.22
C THR A 97 35.79 2.66 -22.72
N VAL A 98 34.82 2.94 -21.84
CA VAL A 98 33.39 3.02 -22.16
C VAL A 98 32.79 4.18 -21.36
N ALA A 99 32.05 5.06 -22.02
CA ALA A 99 31.36 6.20 -21.40
C ALA A 99 29.86 6.14 -21.68
N PHE A 100 29.05 6.28 -20.63
CA PHE A 100 27.60 6.50 -20.75
C PHE A 100 27.33 7.97 -20.52
N CYS A 101 26.95 8.69 -21.57
CA CYS A 101 26.59 10.09 -21.49
C CYS A 101 25.21 10.32 -22.10
N GLN A 102 24.36 11.05 -21.40
CA GLN A 102 23.14 11.60 -21.98
C GLN A 102 23.43 13.03 -22.42
N ILE A 103 23.46 13.25 -23.73
CA ILE A 103 23.57 14.59 -24.30
C ILE A 103 22.15 15.16 -24.39
N VAL A 104 21.85 16.13 -23.51
CA VAL A 104 20.60 16.89 -23.59
C VAL A 104 20.63 17.65 -24.92
N ASP A 105 19.51 17.63 -25.65
CA ASP A 105 19.36 18.26 -26.97
C ASP A 105 20.24 17.67 -28.09
N PHE A 106 20.69 16.41 -27.96
CA PHE A 106 21.42 15.73 -29.03
C PHE A 106 20.73 15.85 -30.39
N GLY A 107 19.40 15.69 -30.44
CA GLY A 107 18.64 15.84 -31.68
C GLY A 107 18.68 17.26 -32.27
N VAL A 108 18.71 18.29 -31.43
CA VAL A 108 18.82 19.70 -31.88
C VAL A 108 20.24 20.02 -32.34
N LEU A 109 21.24 19.45 -31.66
CA LEU A 109 22.65 19.56 -32.07
C LEU A 109 22.86 18.90 -33.44
N MET A 110 22.40 17.66 -33.61
CA MET A 110 22.52 16.93 -34.87
C MET A 110 21.78 17.62 -36.02
N GLY A 111 20.64 18.27 -35.75
CA GLY A 111 19.91 19.04 -36.76
C GLY A 111 20.61 20.32 -37.24
N LYS A 112 21.67 20.77 -36.53
CA LYS A 112 22.48 21.94 -36.89
C LYS A 112 23.81 21.56 -37.53
N CYS A 113 24.21 20.29 -37.49
CA CYS A 113 25.43 19.79 -38.10
C CYS A 113 25.20 19.42 -39.57
N THR A 114 26.13 19.79 -40.44
CA THR A 114 26.16 19.30 -41.83
C THR A 114 26.76 17.90 -41.87
N PRO A 115 26.38 17.04 -42.84
CA PRO A 115 26.86 15.65 -42.90
C PRO A 115 28.38 15.50 -42.82
N ASP A 116 29.13 16.39 -43.46
CA ASP A 116 30.60 16.37 -43.50
C ASP A 116 31.28 16.57 -42.13
N GLN A 117 30.54 17.05 -41.11
CA GLN A 117 31.07 17.29 -39.75
C GLN A 117 30.90 16.09 -38.82
N LEU A 118 30.29 15.00 -39.28
CA LEU A 118 29.94 13.84 -38.45
C LEU A 118 30.82 12.61 -38.71
N ASP A 119 31.76 12.68 -39.66
CA ASP A 119 32.55 11.55 -40.19
C ASP A 119 34.00 11.43 -39.66
N GLU A 120 34.33 12.00 -38.50
CA GLU A 120 35.61 11.75 -37.77
C GLU A 120 35.39 11.01 -36.45
#